data_AF-C0C6Z1-F1
#
_entry.id   AF-C0C6Z1-F1
#
_cell.length_a   1.000
_cell.length_b   1.000
_cell.length_c   1.000
_cell.angle_alpha   90.00
_cell.angle_beta   90.00
_cell.angle_gamma   90.00
#
_symmetry.space_group_name_H-M   'P 1'
#
loop_
_entity.id
_entity.type
_entity.pdbx_description
1 polymer ?
#
loop_
_entity_poly.entity_id
_entity_poly.type
_entity_poly.pdbx_seq_one_letter_code
_entity_poly.pdbx_strand_id
1 'polypeptide(L)'
;DGMGTCEVMAVPLDGIHTDECMIKNELPCVPYLHKDSYLTYLVMTNCGSLMNWYRDFVMNEKYALSDRMADDRFSLLDEGVPDDPTGLLVIPNFGSSGNPHVDYAARGTIWGLTIHTSPGELFGGFKEGMAYHMKLCFEALGQMGIHPELIRVSGGGAASDVTLRIRADVFGLPVCRMEHTEAGA
;
A
#
# COMPACT_ATOMS: atom_id res chain seq x y z
N ASP A 1 5.20 8.21 -1.85
CA ASP A 1 4.22 7.15 -1.57
C ASP A 1 3.26 7.63 -0.49
N GLY A 2 2.10 8.10 -0.90
CA GLY A 2 1.08 8.65 -0.01
C GLY A 2 0.09 7.57 0.39
N MET A 3 0.13 7.14 1.64
CA MET A 3 -0.74 6.11 2.20
C MET A 3 -1.88 6.77 2.99
N GLY A 4 -2.98 7.09 2.30
CA GLY A 4 -4.21 7.64 2.87
C GLY A 4 -5.36 6.64 2.78
N THR A 5 -6.58 7.14 2.51
CA THR A 5 -7.75 6.28 2.22
C THR A 5 -7.46 5.31 1.07
N CYS A 6 -6.84 5.81 0.01
CA CYS A 6 -6.18 5.07 -1.06
C CYS A 6 -4.66 5.24 -0.94
N GLU A 7 -3.91 4.43 -1.69
CA GLU A 7 -2.46 4.57 -1.81
C GLU A 7 -2.12 5.11 -3.20
N VAL A 8 -1.25 6.13 -3.23
CA VAL A 8 -0.73 6.70 -4.46
C VAL A 8 0.79 6.87 -4.36
N MET A 9 1.52 6.14 -5.21
CA MET A 9 2.96 6.32 -5.38
C MET A 9 3.23 7.15 -6.63
N ALA A 10 3.63 8.41 -6.44
CA ALA A 10 4.10 9.27 -7.53
C ALA A 10 5.57 8.95 -7.85
N VAL A 11 5.88 8.78 -9.14
CA VAL A 11 7.22 8.44 -9.62
C VAL A 11 7.64 9.43 -10.72
N PRO A 12 8.74 10.18 -10.54
CA PRO A 12 9.33 11.02 -11.58
C PRO A 12 9.71 10.21 -12.82
N LEU A 13 9.42 10.77 -13.98
CA LEU A 13 9.84 10.24 -15.27
C LEU A 13 10.98 11.09 -15.83
N ASP A 14 11.86 10.48 -16.61
CA ASP A 14 12.98 11.13 -17.31
C ASP A 14 12.57 11.81 -18.63
N GLY A 15 11.30 11.71 -19.01
CA GLY A 15 10.75 12.31 -20.23
C GLY A 15 9.29 11.94 -20.45
N ILE A 16 8.83 12.14 -21.68
CA ILE A 16 7.48 11.72 -22.11
C ILE A 16 7.49 10.22 -22.38
N HIS A 17 6.64 9.49 -21.66
CA HIS A 17 6.38 8.06 -21.89
C HIS A 17 4.95 7.85 -22.32
N THR A 18 4.75 7.25 -23.50
CA THR A 18 3.42 6.93 -24.08
C THR A 18 3.42 5.57 -24.79
N ASP A 19 4.31 4.68 -24.40
CA ASP A 19 4.47 3.35 -24.97
C ASP A 19 3.36 2.36 -24.54
N GLU A 20 3.33 1.19 -25.18
CA GLU A 20 2.32 0.16 -24.90
C GLU A 20 2.39 -0.35 -23.46
N CYS A 21 3.55 -0.30 -22.80
CA CYS A 21 3.67 -0.72 -21.40
C CYS A 21 2.86 0.22 -20.50
N MET A 22 2.96 1.53 -20.71
CA MET A 22 2.16 2.53 -19.99
C MET A 22 0.66 2.29 -20.16
N ILE A 23 0.20 2.07 -21.39
CA ILE A 23 -1.22 1.84 -21.69
C ILE A 23 -1.70 0.53 -21.03
N LYS A 24 -0.93 -0.54 -21.16
CA LYS A 24 -1.30 -1.87 -20.63
C LYS A 24 -1.39 -1.89 -19.10
N ASN A 25 -0.56 -1.11 -18.42
CA ASN A 25 -0.53 -1.03 -16.95
C ASN A 25 -1.36 0.16 -16.41
N GLU A 26 -2.05 0.89 -17.30
CA GLU A 26 -2.89 2.04 -16.98
C GLU A 26 -2.14 3.16 -16.24
N LEU A 27 -0.88 3.37 -16.61
CA LEU A 27 0.02 4.34 -16.00
C LEU A 27 -0.01 5.65 -16.79
N PRO A 28 -0.42 6.79 -16.18
CA PRO A 28 -0.45 8.07 -16.88
C PRO A 28 0.96 8.70 -16.94
N CYS A 29 1.26 9.45 -17.99
CA CYS A 29 2.40 10.36 -18.05
C CYS A 29 1.89 11.80 -17.98
N VAL A 30 2.13 12.48 -16.87
CA VAL A 30 1.56 13.81 -16.59
C VAL A 30 2.68 14.84 -16.48
N PRO A 31 2.60 15.98 -17.18
CA PRO A 31 3.54 17.09 -16.98
C PRO A 31 3.55 17.55 -15.52
N TYR A 32 4.74 17.81 -14.97
CA TYR A 32 4.93 18.21 -13.59
C TYR A 32 5.72 19.51 -13.49
N LEU A 33 5.64 20.20 -12.35
CA LEU A 33 6.26 21.46 -11.89
C LEU A 33 7.13 22.31 -12.86
N HIS A 34 8.07 21.72 -13.59
CA HIS A 34 9.03 22.39 -14.47
C HIS A 34 8.94 21.93 -15.93
N LYS A 35 9.53 22.76 -16.82
CA LYS A 35 9.67 22.39 -18.24
C LYS A 35 10.40 21.05 -18.36
N ASP A 36 9.89 20.18 -19.23
CA ASP A 36 10.43 18.85 -19.51
C ASP A 36 10.48 17.92 -18.28
N SER A 37 9.61 18.14 -17.29
CA SER A 37 9.44 17.23 -16.14
C SER A 37 8.07 16.57 -16.13
N TYR A 38 8.04 15.28 -15.80
CA TYR A 38 6.85 14.44 -15.87
C TYR A 38 6.76 13.50 -14.66
N LEU A 39 5.55 13.07 -14.34
CA LEU A 39 5.25 12.08 -13.31
C LEU A 39 4.36 10.97 -13.87
N THR A 40 4.50 9.78 -13.29
CA THR A 40 3.45 8.76 -13.30
C THR A 40 2.96 8.50 -11.88
N TYR A 41 1.81 7.83 -11.78
CA TYR A 41 1.18 7.47 -10.51
C TYR A 41 0.84 5.98 -10.53
N LEU A 42 1.30 5.28 -9.50
CA LEU A 42 0.83 3.94 -9.17
C LEU A 42 -0.28 4.08 -8.15
N VAL A 43 -1.45 3.51 -8.42
CA VAL A 43 -2.63 3.71 -7.57
C VAL A 43 -3.19 2.37 -7.13
N MET A 44 -3.39 2.24 -5.82
CA MET A 44 -4.27 1.22 -5.23
C MET A 44 -5.44 1.95 -4.56
N THR A 45 -6.67 1.60 -4.92
CA THR A 45 -7.85 2.41 -4.57
C THR A 45 -8.32 2.21 -3.13
N ASN A 46 -7.79 1.20 -2.44
CA ASN A 46 -8.08 0.94 -1.05
C ASN A 46 -6.76 0.77 -0.29
N CYS A 47 -6.61 1.48 0.82
CA CYS A 47 -5.43 1.39 1.69
C CYS A 47 -5.90 1.59 3.13
N GLY A 48 -6.00 2.85 3.58
CA GLY A 48 -6.57 3.19 4.87
C GLY A 48 -8.04 2.78 4.99
N SER A 49 -8.82 2.81 3.90
CA SER A 49 -10.19 2.29 3.89
C SER A 49 -10.26 0.79 4.19
N LEU A 50 -9.32 0.00 3.70
CA LEU A 50 -9.24 -1.44 3.98
C LEU A 50 -8.83 -1.70 5.43
N MET A 51 -7.88 -0.93 5.95
CA MET A 51 -7.50 -1.01 7.37
C MET A 51 -8.67 -0.63 8.28
N ASN A 52 -9.44 0.39 7.90
CA ASN A 52 -10.68 0.76 8.61
C ASN A 52 -11.70 -0.37 8.57
N TRP A 53 -11.92 -1.01 7.41
CA TRP A 53 -12.81 -2.16 7.30
C TRP A 53 -12.38 -3.32 8.22
N TYR A 54 -11.09 -3.65 8.25
CA TYR A 54 -10.56 -4.67 9.14
C TYR A 54 -10.85 -4.32 10.61
N ARG A 55 -10.56 -3.08 11.01
CA ARG A 55 -10.85 -2.58 12.36
C ARG A 55 -12.33 -2.66 12.71
N ASP A 56 -13.20 -2.26 11.80
CA ASP A 56 -14.64 -2.09 12.10
C ASP A 56 -15.42 -3.40 12.03
N PHE A 57 -14.99 -4.38 11.21
CA PHE A 57 -15.78 -5.58 10.92
C PHE A 57 -15.09 -6.90 11.28
N VAL A 58 -13.76 -6.93 11.38
CA VAL A 58 -13.01 -8.16 11.70
C VAL A 58 -12.64 -8.21 13.17
N MET A 59 -12.35 -7.05 13.78
CA MET A 59 -12.06 -6.99 15.21
C MET A 59 -13.32 -7.07 16.06
N ASN A 60 -13.27 -7.90 17.12
CA ASN A 60 -14.32 -7.99 18.14
C ASN A 60 -14.19 -6.85 19.19
N GLU A 61 -15.21 -6.69 20.03
CA GLU A 61 -15.41 -5.69 21.07
C GLU A 61 -14.16 -5.41 21.93
N LYS A 62 -13.24 -6.36 22.14
CA LYS A 62 -12.00 -6.14 22.89
C LYS A 62 -11.14 -4.96 22.36
N TYR A 63 -11.18 -4.68 21.07
CA TYR A 63 -10.51 -3.52 20.45
C TYR A 63 -11.46 -2.35 20.20
N ALA A 64 -12.77 -2.59 20.14
CA ALA A 64 -13.79 -1.54 20.03
C ALA A 64 -14.10 -0.85 21.38
N LEU A 65 -13.86 -1.54 22.50
CA LEU A 65 -14.12 -1.10 23.88
C LEU A 65 -12.92 -0.41 24.55
N SER A 66 -11.79 -0.24 23.88
CA SER A 66 -10.74 0.63 24.41
C SER A 66 -11.21 2.08 24.31
N ASP A 67 -11.20 2.84 25.42
CA ASP A 67 -11.45 4.30 25.47
C ASP A 67 -10.42 5.15 24.67
N ARG A 68 -9.65 4.51 23.79
CA ARG A 68 -8.52 5.04 23.05
C ARG A 68 -8.93 5.48 21.65
N MET A 69 -8.28 6.55 21.18
CA MET A 69 -8.48 7.12 19.85
C MET A 69 -8.17 6.11 18.74
N ALA A 70 -8.69 6.33 17.53
CA ALA A 70 -8.58 5.39 16.42
C ALA A 70 -7.13 5.02 16.03
N ASP A 71 -6.19 5.95 16.12
CA ASP A 71 -4.77 5.73 15.79
C ASP A 71 -4.06 4.80 16.79
N ASP A 72 -4.49 4.81 18.06
CA ASP A 72 -3.95 3.93 19.09
C ASP A 72 -4.35 2.47 18.83
N ARG A 73 -5.48 2.24 18.16
CA ARG A 73 -5.96 0.88 17.83
C ARG A 73 -5.14 0.19 16.75
N PHE A 74 -4.65 0.93 15.75
CA PHE A 74 -3.75 0.35 14.74
C PHE A 74 -2.37 0.03 15.32
N SER A 75 -1.89 0.83 16.28
CA SER A 75 -0.64 0.56 16.98
C SER A 75 -0.71 -0.73 17.80
N LEU A 76 -1.83 -0.97 18.51
CA LEU A 76 -2.06 -2.23 19.23
C LEU A 76 -2.15 -3.44 18.31
N LEU A 77 -2.63 -3.25 17.08
CA LEU A 77 -2.66 -4.31 16.08
C LEU A 77 -1.27 -4.61 15.53
N ASP A 78 -0.44 -3.58 15.33
CA ASP A 78 0.95 -3.73 14.92
C ASP A 78 1.77 -4.55 15.93
N GLU A 79 1.50 -4.42 17.23
CA GLU A 79 2.15 -5.26 18.27
C GLU A 79 1.89 -6.76 18.10
N GLY A 80 0.78 -7.13 17.46
CA GLY A 80 0.41 -8.53 17.19
C GLY A 80 0.90 -9.05 15.85
N VAL A 81 1.50 -8.21 15.00
CA VAL A 81 2.01 -8.64 13.70
C VAL A 81 3.33 -9.38 13.91
N PRO A 82 3.48 -10.61 13.37
CA PRO A 82 4.74 -11.34 13.49
C PRO A 82 5.89 -10.63 12.75
N ASP A 83 7.12 -10.92 13.18
CA ASP A 83 8.32 -10.46 12.49
C ASP A 83 8.59 -11.25 11.21
N ASP A 84 8.21 -12.54 11.19
CA ASP A 84 8.27 -13.39 10.01
C ASP A 84 7.04 -13.22 9.12
N PRO A 85 7.14 -13.53 7.80
CA PRO A 85 6.01 -13.48 6.89
C PRO A 85 4.81 -14.28 7.41
N THR A 86 3.61 -13.71 7.31
CA THR A 86 2.40 -14.30 7.92
C THR A 86 1.98 -15.64 7.31
N GLY A 87 2.49 -15.95 6.12
CA GLY A 87 2.07 -17.11 5.33
C GLY A 87 0.67 -16.97 4.72
N LEU A 88 0.00 -15.83 4.94
CA LEU A 88 -1.28 -15.50 4.35
C LEU A 88 -1.08 -14.87 2.97
N LEU A 89 -1.98 -15.17 2.04
CA LEU A 89 -2.07 -14.46 0.77
C LEU A 89 -3.34 -13.61 0.78
N VAL A 90 -3.16 -12.29 0.78
CA VAL A 90 -4.27 -11.34 0.72
C VAL A 90 -4.24 -10.62 -0.63
N ILE A 91 -5.33 -10.75 -1.39
CA ILE A 91 -5.62 -9.90 -2.55
C ILE A 91 -6.49 -8.76 -2.04
N PRO A 92 -5.98 -7.51 -1.97
CA PRO A 92 -6.62 -6.43 -1.22
C PRO A 92 -7.82 -5.79 -1.93
N ASN A 93 -8.38 -6.38 -2.99
CA ASN A 93 -9.42 -5.80 -3.85
C ASN A 93 -10.83 -5.75 -3.20
N PHE A 94 -10.95 -5.29 -1.96
CA PHE A 94 -12.21 -5.18 -1.20
C PHE A 94 -13.12 -4.04 -1.68
N GLY A 95 -12.61 -3.16 -2.54
CA GLY A 95 -13.38 -2.18 -3.32
C GLY A 95 -13.14 -2.37 -4.82
N SER A 96 -12.12 -1.70 -5.35
CA SER A 96 -11.54 -2.00 -6.67
C SER A 96 -10.04 -2.30 -6.52
N SER A 97 -9.40 -2.79 -7.58
CA SER A 97 -7.98 -3.18 -7.54
C SER A 97 -7.00 -2.00 -7.63
N GLY A 98 -7.17 -1.12 -8.63
CA GLY A 98 -6.15 -0.14 -9.00
C GLY A 98 -5.16 -0.71 -10.03
N ASN A 99 -4.05 -0.01 -10.28
CA ASN A 99 -3.03 -0.43 -11.22
C ASN A 99 -2.34 -1.73 -10.76
N PRO A 100 -1.75 -2.54 -11.68
CA PRO A 100 -1.70 -2.37 -13.14
C PRO A 100 -2.92 -2.92 -13.90
N HIS A 101 -3.88 -3.53 -13.20
CA HIS A 101 -5.05 -4.16 -13.79
C HIS A 101 -6.29 -3.65 -13.09
N VAL A 102 -6.81 -2.52 -13.55
CA VAL A 102 -7.99 -1.91 -12.91
C VAL A 102 -9.21 -2.76 -13.23
N ASP A 103 -9.75 -3.35 -12.17
CA ASP A 103 -10.94 -4.18 -12.21
C ASP A 103 -11.90 -3.73 -11.10
N TYR A 104 -13.05 -3.20 -11.52
CA TYR A 104 -14.13 -2.76 -10.63
C TYR A 104 -14.99 -3.93 -10.12
N ALA A 105 -14.92 -5.09 -10.76
CA ALA A 105 -15.59 -6.32 -10.35
C ALA A 105 -14.73 -7.18 -9.42
N ALA A 106 -13.43 -6.87 -9.28
CA ALA A 106 -12.53 -7.56 -8.38
C ALA A 106 -13.06 -7.58 -6.93
N ARG A 107 -12.77 -8.67 -6.21
CA ARG A 107 -13.17 -8.86 -4.82
C ARG A 107 -11.97 -9.30 -4.00
N GLY A 108 -11.98 -8.87 -2.74
CA GLY A 108 -10.99 -9.24 -1.75
C GLY A 108 -10.91 -10.75 -1.56
N THR A 109 -9.70 -11.27 -1.42
CA THR A 109 -9.47 -12.69 -1.11
C THR A 109 -8.46 -12.81 0.01
N ILE A 110 -8.72 -13.70 0.96
CA ILE A 110 -7.80 -14.07 2.02
C ILE A 110 -7.62 -15.58 1.94
N TRP A 111 -6.39 -16.03 1.74
CA TRP A 111 -6.04 -17.44 1.65
C TRP A 111 -4.98 -17.81 2.68
N GLY A 112 -5.02 -19.05 3.18
CA GLY A 112 -4.07 -19.56 4.17
C GLY A 112 -4.56 -19.49 5.63
N LEU A 113 -5.81 -19.10 5.88
CA LEU A 113 -6.38 -19.07 7.23
C LEU A 113 -6.42 -20.48 7.85
N THR A 114 -6.07 -20.56 9.13
CA THR A 114 -6.25 -21.74 9.97
C THR A 114 -7.06 -21.37 11.21
N ILE A 115 -7.49 -22.37 11.99
CA ILE A 115 -8.14 -22.14 13.29
C ILE A 115 -7.19 -21.49 14.32
N HIS A 116 -5.89 -21.40 14.02
CA HIS A 116 -4.88 -20.79 14.87
C HIS A 116 -4.47 -19.39 14.41
N THR A 117 -4.95 -18.92 13.25
CA THR A 117 -4.62 -17.58 12.76
C THR A 117 -5.15 -16.53 13.71
N SER A 118 -4.23 -15.77 14.29
CA SER A 118 -4.53 -14.67 15.19
C SER A 118 -4.98 -13.41 14.44
N PRO A 119 -5.65 -12.47 15.12
CA PRO A 119 -5.98 -11.19 14.50
C PRO A 119 -4.74 -10.41 14.04
N GLY A 120 -3.65 -10.45 14.80
CA GLY A 120 -2.39 -9.78 14.44
C GLY A 120 -1.75 -10.35 13.17
N GLU A 121 -1.69 -11.68 13.03
CA GLU A 121 -1.25 -12.33 11.79
C GLU A 121 -2.15 -11.94 10.61
N LEU A 122 -3.47 -11.91 10.81
CA LEU A 122 -4.38 -11.49 9.75
C LEU A 122 -4.15 -10.04 9.33
N PHE A 123 -3.95 -9.13 10.30
CA PHE A 123 -3.64 -7.73 10.03
C PHE A 123 -2.30 -7.55 9.30
N GLY A 124 -1.28 -8.32 9.69
CA GLY A 124 -0.01 -8.43 8.97
C GLY A 124 -0.22 -8.87 7.52
N GLY A 125 -1.04 -9.89 7.30
CA GLY A 125 -1.35 -10.40 5.96
C GLY A 125 -2.01 -9.34 5.06
N PHE A 126 -2.86 -8.48 5.63
CA PHE A 126 -3.42 -7.33 4.90
C PHE A 126 -2.34 -6.32 4.49
N LYS A 127 -1.38 -6.00 5.38
CA LYS A 127 -0.25 -5.11 5.06
C LYS A 127 0.67 -5.70 3.99
N GLU A 128 0.99 -6.99 4.11
CA GLU A 128 1.75 -7.74 3.12
C GLU A 128 1.03 -7.73 1.76
N GLY A 129 -0.27 -8.04 1.72
CA GLY A 129 -1.08 -8.03 0.51
C GLY A 129 -1.11 -6.68 -0.21
N MET A 130 -1.27 -5.59 0.52
CA MET A 130 -1.17 -4.23 -0.04
C MET A 130 0.22 -3.93 -0.60
N ALA A 131 1.28 -4.32 0.13
CA ALA A 131 2.65 -4.16 -0.35
C ALA A 131 2.92 -4.99 -1.62
N TYR A 132 2.44 -6.24 -1.68
CA TYR A 132 2.56 -7.09 -2.88
C TYR A 132 1.81 -6.51 -4.07
N HIS A 133 0.58 -6.03 -3.87
CA HIS A 133 -0.18 -5.36 -4.93
C HIS A 133 0.61 -4.19 -5.51
N MET A 134 1.12 -3.32 -4.65
CA MET A 134 1.88 -2.15 -5.08
C MET A 134 3.23 -2.53 -5.71
N LYS A 135 3.85 -3.63 -5.26
CA LYS A 135 5.05 -4.19 -5.88
C LYS A 135 4.80 -4.65 -7.32
N LEU A 136 3.66 -5.29 -7.61
CA LEU A 136 3.31 -5.65 -8.99
C LEU A 136 3.24 -4.44 -9.91
N CYS A 137 2.65 -3.34 -9.42
CA CYS A 137 2.60 -2.10 -10.19
C CYS A 137 3.98 -1.46 -10.33
N PHE A 138 4.79 -1.50 -9.26
CA PHE A 138 6.16 -0.97 -9.26
C PHE A 138 7.08 -1.73 -10.22
N GLU A 139 6.93 -3.04 -10.36
CA GLU A 139 7.72 -3.84 -11.29
C GLU A 139 7.43 -3.52 -12.76
N ALA A 140 6.23 -3.02 -13.08
CA ALA A 140 5.91 -2.55 -14.43
C ALA A 140 6.80 -1.37 -14.86
N LEU A 141 7.22 -0.51 -13.92
CA LEU A 141 8.15 0.59 -14.19
C LEU A 141 9.51 0.09 -14.72
N GLY A 142 9.97 -1.07 -14.23
CA GLY A 142 11.21 -1.67 -14.70
C GLY A 142 11.18 -2.07 -16.18
N GLN A 143 10.00 -2.40 -16.71
CA GLN A 143 9.83 -2.69 -18.15
C GLN A 143 10.01 -1.42 -19.02
N MET A 144 9.87 -0.24 -18.42
CA MET A 144 10.10 1.05 -19.04
C MET A 144 11.50 1.62 -18.77
N GLY A 145 12.38 0.86 -18.10
CA GLY A 145 13.71 1.31 -17.70
C GLY A 145 13.73 2.27 -16.51
N ILE A 146 12.61 2.39 -15.78
CA ILE A 146 12.50 3.26 -14.59
C ILE A 146 12.79 2.42 -13.35
N HIS A 147 13.82 2.81 -12.61
CA HIS A 147 14.30 2.06 -11.44
C HIS A 147 14.43 2.98 -10.21
N PRO A 148 13.35 3.21 -9.45
CA PRO A 148 13.43 3.99 -8.22
C PRO A 148 14.32 3.28 -7.19
N GLU A 149 15.19 4.04 -6.52
CA GLU A 149 16.15 3.52 -5.54
C GLU A 149 15.73 3.74 -4.09
N LEU A 150 14.67 4.52 -3.86
CA LEU A 150 14.21 4.94 -2.54
C LEU A 150 12.69 5.15 -2.56
N ILE A 151 12.01 4.67 -1.51
CA ILE A 151 10.59 4.93 -1.30
C ILE A 151 10.43 5.90 -0.12
N ARG A 152 9.82 7.06 -0.39
CA ARG A 152 9.44 8.03 0.65
C ARG A 152 7.97 7.90 0.96
N VAL A 153 7.64 7.58 2.20
CA VAL A 153 6.27 7.28 2.65
C VAL A 153 5.72 8.44 3.48
N SER A 154 4.48 8.83 3.19
CA SER A 154 3.69 9.84 3.92
C SER A 154 2.24 9.36 4.12
N GLY A 155 1.44 10.13 4.85
CA GLY A 155 0.06 9.76 5.20
C GLY A 155 -0.04 8.84 6.41
N GLY A 156 -1.25 8.37 6.73
CA GLY A 156 -1.53 7.57 7.93
C GLY A 156 -0.79 6.23 7.96
N GLY A 157 -0.56 5.62 6.80
CA GLY A 157 0.23 4.38 6.71
C GLY A 157 1.69 4.56 7.12
N ALA A 158 2.23 5.79 7.01
CA ALA A 158 3.60 6.09 7.40
C ALA A 158 3.84 6.00 8.92
N ALA A 159 2.79 6.12 9.74
CA ALA A 159 2.90 6.08 11.20
C ALA A 159 3.28 4.69 11.75
N SER A 160 3.07 3.63 10.97
CA SER A 160 3.33 2.25 11.37
C SER A 160 4.73 1.80 10.95
N ASP A 161 5.60 1.52 11.93
CA ASP A 161 6.94 0.96 11.66
C ASP A 161 6.85 -0.44 11.00
N VAL A 162 5.84 -1.23 11.36
CA VAL A 162 5.54 -2.53 10.74
C VAL A 162 5.24 -2.37 9.25
N THR A 163 4.41 -1.40 8.88
CA THR A 163 4.14 -1.10 7.45
C THR A 163 5.44 -0.75 6.72
N LEU A 164 6.28 0.13 7.30
CA LEU A 164 7.53 0.55 6.65
C LEU A 164 8.51 -0.61 6.47
N ARG A 165 8.63 -1.49 7.48
CA ARG A 165 9.45 -2.71 7.41
C ARG A 165 8.98 -3.63 6.30
N ILE A 166 7.69 -4.01 6.30
CA ILE A 166 7.11 -4.89 5.27
C ILE A 166 7.37 -4.32 3.88
N ARG A 167 7.20 -3.00 3.68
CA ARG A 167 7.49 -2.38 2.39
C ARG A 167 8.98 -2.46 2.04
N ALA A 168 9.89 -2.24 2.98
CA ALA A 168 11.32 -2.36 2.71
C ALA A 168 11.67 -3.78 2.25
N ASP A 169 11.13 -4.78 2.93
CA ASP A 169 11.35 -6.20 2.62
C ASP A 169 10.74 -6.60 1.26
N VAL A 170 9.49 -6.20 1.00
CA VAL A 170 8.77 -6.54 -0.24
C VAL A 170 9.35 -5.83 -1.46
N PHE A 171 9.70 -4.55 -1.33
CA PHE A 171 10.24 -3.79 -2.45
C PHE A 171 11.72 -4.06 -2.68
N GLY A 172 12.45 -4.49 -1.65
CA GLY A 172 13.91 -4.64 -1.68
C GLY A 172 14.63 -3.29 -1.75
N LEU A 173 14.02 -2.23 -1.20
CA LEU A 173 14.49 -0.86 -1.28
C LEU A 173 14.46 -0.19 0.09
N PRO A 174 15.35 0.77 0.35
CA PRO A 174 15.20 1.66 1.50
C PRO A 174 13.84 2.35 1.49
N VAL A 175 13.19 2.37 2.65
CA VAL A 175 11.92 3.07 2.89
C VAL A 175 12.14 4.11 3.99
N CYS A 176 11.80 5.36 3.70
CA CYS A 176 11.93 6.46 4.66
C CYS A 176 10.58 7.11 4.94
N ARG A 177 10.30 7.34 6.22
CA ARG A 177 9.20 8.19 6.68
C ARG A 177 9.53 9.65 6.37
N MET A 178 8.59 10.36 5.75
CA MET A 178 8.70 11.82 5.59
C MET A 178 8.46 12.52 6.95
N GLU A 179 9.28 13.52 7.28
CA GLU A 179 9.12 14.30 8.51
C GLU A 179 7.79 15.07 8.55
N HIS A 180 7.31 15.49 7.38
CA HIS A 180 6.03 16.16 7.23
C HIS A 180 5.02 15.19 6.59
N THR A 181 3.91 14.97 7.29
CA THR A 181 2.82 14.09 6.84
C THR A 181 2.00 14.69 5.70
N GLU A 182 1.99 16.02 5.56
CA GLU A 182 1.32 16.76 4.49
C GLU A 182 2.31 17.05 3.34
N ALA A 183 2.52 16.07 2.47
CA ALA A 183 3.39 16.26 1.30
C ALA A 183 2.73 17.06 0.15
N GLY A 184 1.45 17.42 0.29
CA GLY A 184 0.67 18.15 -0.71
C GLY A 184 0.18 19.53 -0.27
N ALA A 185 0.62 20.02 0.89
CA ALA A 185 0.29 21.34 1.43
C ALA A 185 1.43 22.34 1.17
#